data_AF-A0A6N7W8M5-F1
#
_entry.id   AF-A0A6N7W8M5-F1
#
_cell.length_a   1.000
_cell.length_b   1.000
_cell.length_c   1.000
_cell.angle_alpha   90.00
_cell.angle_beta   90.00
_cell.angle_gamma   90.00
#
_symmetry.space_group_name_H-M   'P 1'
#
loop_
_entity.id
_entity.type
_entity.pdbx_description
1 polymer ?
#
loop_
_entity_poly.entity_id
_entity_poly.type
_entity_poly.pdbx_seq_one_letter_code
_entity_poly.pdbx_strand_id
1 'polypeptide(L)'
;MRIERDIDFGRPRRMRCGRCGHEELVSHDWMESWEQGNELCPECGIDCTEEDRARPTYDPDDPAIVDHQVLRMFWYHTSTIPDWPQKEFDPREKLTPETVQRMTRMCGAGAVDRWAEQQKSKALHVGTYEAAIENMLRRMDDQPEGDAPFYLYRVVLDDAVGIEPGVHREPTNWVGDAQPEKFLNPGHSVYRYINEHEDEGSISLALTADAIESVSGIQIPVATKTPARKKQRLATWQDVQLKVKEASVPDRVRPRLAGAFRTVSASNTDHLNPDLLDGLVDLIQNPSHILALLDSVGPRQV
;
A
#
# COMPACT_ATOMS: atom_id res chain seq x y z
N MET A 1 0.36 -18.15 17.43
CA MET A 1 -0.30 -18.31 16.12
C MET A 1 -0.54 -16.92 15.55
N ARG A 2 0.00 -16.66 14.35
CA ARG A 2 -0.21 -15.40 13.61
C ARG A 2 -1.57 -15.41 12.92
N ILE A 3 -2.09 -14.23 12.61
CA ILE A 3 -3.43 -14.01 12.06
C ILE A 3 -3.29 -13.47 10.64
N GLU A 4 -3.88 -14.16 9.68
CA GLU A 4 -4.10 -13.66 8.32
C GLU A 4 -5.49 -13.03 8.29
N ARG A 5 -5.62 -11.85 7.69
CA ARG A 5 -6.93 -11.23 7.47
C ARG A 5 -7.57 -11.81 6.22
N ASP A 6 -8.90 -11.84 6.17
CA ASP A 6 -9.60 -12.19 4.94
C ASP A 6 -9.24 -11.17 3.85
N ILE A 7 -8.92 -11.67 2.66
CA ILE A 7 -8.51 -10.85 1.52
C ILE A 7 -9.73 -10.71 0.59
N ASP A 8 -10.26 -9.49 0.49
CA ASP A 8 -11.40 -9.15 -0.35
C ASP A 8 -11.29 -7.72 -0.88
N PHE A 9 -10.75 -7.59 -2.09
CA PHE A 9 -10.67 -6.31 -2.82
C PHE A 9 -12.05 -5.70 -3.14
N GLY A 10 -13.14 -6.47 -3.04
CA GLY A 10 -14.50 -6.05 -3.33
C GLY A 10 -15.34 -5.75 -2.08
N ARG A 11 -14.79 -5.89 -0.87
CA ARG A 11 -15.55 -5.74 0.38
C ARG A 11 -16.28 -4.38 0.42
N PRO A 12 -17.50 -4.29 0.95
CA PRO A 12 -18.10 -2.98 1.15
C PRO A 12 -17.32 -2.17 2.19
N ARG A 13 -17.43 -0.84 2.14
CA ARG A 13 -16.74 0.08 3.04
C ARG A 13 -17.72 0.71 4.01
N ARG A 14 -17.34 0.83 5.27
CA ARG A 14 -18.13 1.57 6.25
C ARG A 14 -17.80 3.05 6.11
N MET A 15 -18.81 3.88 5.86
CA MET A 15 -18.70 5.33 5.81
C MET A 15 -19.34 5.92 7.06
N ARG A 16 -18.71 6.93 7.67
CA ARG A 16 -19.25 7.66 8.82
C ARG A 16 -19.35 9.16 8.50
N CYS A 17 -20.55 9.72 8.63
CA CYS A 17 -20.79 11.15 8.54
C CYS A 17 -20.17 11.88 9.74
N GLY A 18 -19.29 12.85 9.50
CA GLY A 18 -18.69 13.67 10.55
C GLY A 18 -19.71 14.56 11.26
N ARG A 19 -20.75 15.03 10.55
CA ARG A 19 -21.74 15.98 11.09
C ARG A 19 -22.76 15.35 12.01
N CYS A 20 -23.40 14.25 11.58
CA CYS A 20 -24.48 13.61 12.34
C CYS A 20 -24.10 12.25 12.93
N GLY A 21 -22.94 11.69 12.58
CA GLY A 21 -22.49 10.38 13.06
C GLY A 21 -23.18 9.18 12.40
N HIS A 22 -24.02 9.39 11.38
CA HIS A 22 -24.62 8.29 10.62
C HIS A 22 -23.54 7.39 10.01
N GLU A 23 -23.71 6.09 10.17
CA GLU A 23 -22.83 5.07 9.59
C GLU A 23 -23.61 4.15 8.66
N GLU A 24 -23.03 3.88 7.50
CA GLU A 24 -23.59 2.95 6.53
C GLU A 24 -22.49 2.12 5.89
N LEU A 25 -22.83 0.87 5.56
CA LEU A 25 -21.98 -0.02 4.79
C LEU A 25 -22.32 0.16 3.31
N VAL A 26 -21.39 0.71 2.54
CA VAL A 26 -21.61 1.14 1.15
C VAL A 26 -20.73 0.38 0.17
N SER A 27 -21.17 0.31 -1.09
CA SER A 27 -20.36 -0.23 -2.19
C SER A 27 -19.31 0.78 -2.67
N HIS A 28 -18.34 0.31 -3.45
CA HIS A 28 -17.40 1.19 -4.14
C HIS A 28 -18.07 2.15 -5.11
N ASP A 29 -19.09 1.69 -5.85
CA ASP A 29 -19.86 2.54 -6.77
C ASP A 29 -20.54 3.71 -6.03
N TRP A 30 -21.05 3.43 -4.83
CA TRP A 30 -21.61 4.49 -3.98
C TRP A 30 -20.54 5.47 -3.53
N MET A 31 -19.35 4.99 -3.13
CA MET A 31 -18.24 5.89 -2.74
C MET A 31 -17.78 6.77 -3.91
N GLU A 32 -17.71 6.22 -5.12
CA GLU A 32 -17.39 7.01 -6.31
C GLU A 32 -18.48 8.04 -6.61
N SER A 33 -19.76 7.65 -6.54
CA SER A 33 -20.90 8.56 -6.68
C SER A 33 -20.86 9.69 -5.64
N TRP A 34 -20.50 9.36 -4.40
CA TRP A 34 -20.31 10.31 -3.29
C TRP A 34 -19.19 11.32 -3.57
N GLU A 35 -18.00 10.86 -3.98
CA GLU A 35 -16.89 11.76 -4.32
C GLU A 35 -17.20 12.64 -5.55
N GLN A 36 -18.09 12.21 -6.43
CA GLN A 36 -18.60 13.00 -7.57
C GLN A 36 -19.70 14.01 -7.17
N GLY A 37 -20.16 14.01 -5.92
CA GLY A 37 -21.22 14.91 -5.43
C GLY A 37 -22.63 14.49 -5.87
N ASN A 38 -22.82 13.24 -6.26
CA ASN A 38 -24.12 12.70 -6.67
C ASN A 38 -24.92 12.11 -5.50
N GLU A 39 -24.26 11.84 -4.37
CA GLU A 39 -24.87 11.31 -3.15
C GLU A 39 -24.91 12.38 -2.04
N LEU A 40 -25.85 12.24 -1.11
CA LEU A 40 -25.95 13.04 0.11
C LEU A 40 -25.97 12.12 1.32
N CYS A 41 -25.54 12.63 2.48
CA CYS A 41 -25.74 11.93 3.74
C CYS A 41 -27.25 11.70 3.96
N PRO A 42 -27.71 10.44 4.13
CA PRO A 42 -29.14 10.13 4.23
C PRO A 42 -29.85 10.83 5.40
N GLU A 43 -29.13 11.10 6.48
CA GLU A 43 -29.70 11.66 7.73
C GLU A 43 -29.65 13.19 7.79
N CYS A 44 -28.56 13.82 7.33
CA CYS A 44 -28.37 15.27 7.49
C CYS A 44 -28.20 16.04 6.19
N GLY A 45 -28.21 15.36 5.04
CA GLY A 45 -28.25 15.98 3.72
C GLY A 45 -26.97 16.70 3.27
N ILE A 46 -25.85 16.52 3.97
CA ILE A 46 -24.56 17.08 3.53
C ILE A 46 -23.97 16.30 2.36
N ASP A 47 -23.21 17.00 1.52
CA ASP A 47 -22.46 16.41 0.41
C ASP A 47 -20.97 16.21 0.76
N CYS A 48 -20.20 15.77 -0.23
CA CYS A 48 -18.77 15.48 -0.13
C CYS A 48 -17.87 16.73 -0.07
N THR A 49 -18.41 17.94 -0.22
CA THR A 49 -17.63 19.19 -0.19
C THR A 49 -17.51 19.77 1.21
N GLU A 50 -18.36 19.32 2.14
CA GLU A 50 -18.42 19.80 3.52
C GLU A 50 -17.21 19.32 4.36
N GLU A 51 -16.80 20.11 5.36
CA GLU A 51 -15.67 19.75 6.23
C GLU A 51 -15.95 18.45 7.02
N ASP A 52 -17.17 18.35 7.55
CA ASP A 52 -17.68 17.20 8.31
C ASP A 52 -18.33 16.12 7.43
N ARG A 53 -17.94 16.05 6.16
CA ARG A 53 -18.42 15.06 5.18
C ARG A 53 -18.26 13.63 5.69
N ALA A 54 -19.05 12.72 5.13
CA ALA A 54 -18.84 11.29 5.33
C ALA A 54 -17.46 10.85 4.82
N ARG A 55 -16.76 10.05 5.63
CA ARG A 55 -15.45 9.48 5.33
C ARG A 55 -15.43 7.99 5.66
N PRO A 56 -14.53 7.21 5.03
CA PRO A 56 -14.31 5.83 5.44
C PRO A 56 -13.97 5.74 6.93
N THR A 57 -14.50 4.71 7.59
CA THR A 57 -14.17 4.36 8.97
C THR A 57 -13.89 2.87 9.06
N TYR A 58 -13.19 2.47 10.12
CA TYR A 58 -12.88 1.06 10.38
C TYR A 58 -14.13 0.23 10.71
N ASP A 59 -14.04 -1.05 10.42
CA ASP A 59 -15.03 -2.03 10.87
C ASP A 59 -14.88 -2.24 12.39
N PRO A 60 -15.94 -2.07 13.21
CA PRO A 60 -15.89 -2.35 14.64
C PRO A 60 -15.44 -3.76 15.00
N ASP A 61 -15.56 -4.72 14.07
CA ASP A 61 -15.11 -6.10 14.25
C ASP A 61 -13.69 -6.34 13.70
N ASP A 62 -13.01 -5.34 13.14
CA ASP A 62 -11.63 -5.46 12.64
C ASP A 62 -10.68 -5.77 13.81
N PRO A 63 -10.01 -6.94 13.82
CA PRO A 63 -9.12 -7.29 14.91
C PRO A 63 -7.94 -6.31 15.08
N ALA A 64 -7.63 -5.48 14.09
CA ALA A 64 -6.53 -4.51 14.14
C ALA A 64 -6.84 -3.32 15.08
N ILE A 65 -8.08 -3.15 15.52
CA ILE A 65 -8.43 -2.17 16.55
C ILE A 65 -8.01 -2.63 17.96
N VAL A 66 -7.67 -3.92 18.11
CA VAL A 66 -7.29 -4.52 19.40
C VAL A 66 -5.77 -4.68 19.49
N ASP A 67 -5.14 -3.95 20.42
CA ASP A 67 -3.68 -3.80 20.51
C ASP A 67 -2.90 -5.13 20.45
N HIS A 68 -3.26 -6.09 21.29
CA HIS A 68 -2.55 -7.37 21.35
C HIS A 68 -2.75 -8.25 20.08
N GLN A 69 -3.73 -7.93 19.24
CA GLN A 69 -3.93 -8.62 17.97
C GLN A 69 -3.10 -8.00 16.85
N VAL A 70 -2.85 -6.69 16.88
CA VAL A 70 -2.01 -5.97 15.89
C VAL A 70 -0.65 -6.65 15.72
N LEU A 71 0.01 -6.97 16.83
CA LEU A 71 1.34 -7.63 16.81
C LEU A 71 1.25 -9.08 16.32
N ARG A 72 0.08 -9.71 16.41
CA ARG A 72 -0.13 -11.10 15.97
C ARG A 72 -0.51 -11.21 14.50
N MET A 73 -0.81 -10.10 13.83
CA MET A 73 -1.19 -10.09 12.42
C MET A 73 0.00 -10.16 11.48
N PHE A 74 -0.26 -10.67 10.28
CA PHE A 74 0.55 -10.36 9.13
C PHE A 74 0.18 -8.98 8.56
N TRP A 75 1.20 -8.22 8.21
CA TRP A 75 1.09 -6.92 7.56
C TRP A 75 1.76 -6.97 6.21
N TYR A 76 1.38 -6.08 5.28
CA TYR A 76 1.89 -6.13 3.92
C TYR A 76 2.46 -4.80 3.47
N HIS A 77 3.50 -4.88 2.65
CA HIS A 77 4.13 -3.74 2.02
C HIS A 77 4.62 -4.10 0.62
N THR A 78 4.57 -3.15 -0.31
CA THR A 78 5.20 -3.30 -1.63
C THR A 78 6.28 -2.26 -1.85
N SER A 79 7.45 -2.70 -2.29
CA SER A 79 8.60 -1.82 -2.54
C SER A 79 9.34 -2.23 -3.80
N THR A 80 10.05 -1.30 -4.42
CA THR A 80 11.04 -1.57 -5.48
C THR A 80 12.42 -1.94 -4.91
N ILE A 81 12.57 -1.91 -3.59
CA ILE A 81 13.78 -2.28 -2.88
C ILE A 81 13.75 -3.79 -2.57
N PRO A 82 14.74 -4.58 -3.04
CA PRO A 82 14.75 -6.06 -2.95
C PRO A 82 15.05 -6.63 -1.55
N ASP A 83 15.60 -5.81 -0.66
CA ASP A 83 15.97 -6.16 0.71
C ASP A 83 15.27 -5.26 1.74
N TRP A 84 14.08 -4.77 1.42
CA TRP A 84 13.30 -3.91 2.31
C TRP A 84 12.87 -4.66 3.60
N PRO A 85 12.89 -4.01 4.78
CA PRO A 85 13.48 -2.69 5.02
C PRO A 85 15.01 -2.78 5.05
N GLN A 86 15.67 -1.80 4.43
CA GLN A 86 17.13 -1.71 4.41
C GLN A 86 17.63 -1.17 5.74
N LYS A 87 18.46 -1.96 6.44
CA LYS A 87 19.11 -1.51 7.68
C LYS A 87 20.19 -0.48 7.40
N GLU A 88 20.97 -0.71 6.35
CA GLU A 88 22.12 0.09 6.00
C GLU A 88 21.88 0.69 4.61
N PHE A 89 21.53 1.96 4.57
CA PHE A 89 21.52 2.75 3.34
C PHE A 89 21.97 4.17 3.64
N ASP A 90 22.66 4.81 2.69
CA ASP A 90 22.95 6.23 2.77
C ASP A 90 22.03 7.00 1.81
N PRO A 91 21.01 7.71 2.31
CA PRO A 91 20.13 8.54 1.49
C PRO A 91 20.89 9.54 0.60
N ARG A 92 22.11 9.92 1.00
CA ARG A 92 22.96 10.88 0.28
C ARG A 92 23.36 10.39 -1.10
N GLU A 93 23.42 9.09 -1.32
CA GLU A 93 23.77 8.49 -2.62
C GLU A 93 22.76 8.87 -3.72
N LYS A 94 21.52 9.22 -3.33
CA LYS A 94 20.48 9.68 -4.25
C LYS A 94 20.59 11.16 -4.61
N LEU A 95 21.44 11.93 -3.93
CA LEU A 95 21.55 13.38 -4.14
C LEU A 95 22.55 13.70 -5.25
N THR A 96 22.13 14.54 -6.20
CA THR A 96 23.06 15.12 -7.17
C THR A 96 23.90 16.23 -6.53
N PRO A 97 25.10 16.55 -7.06
CA PRO A 97 25.92 17.66 -6.57
C PRO A 97 25.17 19.00 -6.53
N GLU A 98 24.27 19.26 -7.49
CA GLU A 98 23.45 20.48 -7.53
C GLU A 98 22.45 20.50 -6.37
N THR A 99 21.87 19.34 -6.04
CA THR A 99 20.92 19.20 -4.94
C THR A 99 21.62 19.45 -3.59
N VAL A 100 22.80 18.87 -3.40
CA VAL A 100 23.67 19.11 -2.23
C VAL A 100 23.99 20.61 -2.10
N GLN A 101 24.40 21.25 -3.20
CA GLN A 101 24.75 22.67 -3.18
C GLN A 101 23.54 23.57 -2.88
N ARG A 102 22.36 23.23 -3.43
CA ARG A 102 21.10 23.96 -3.16
C ARG A 102 20.71 23.84 -1.70
N MET A 103 20.70 22.64 -1.14
CA MET A 103 20.36 22.40 0.26
C MET A 103 21.31 23.12 1.21
N THR A 104 22.62 23.08 0.92
CA THR A 104 23.63 23.77 1.74
C THR A 104 23.44 25.29 1.71
N ARG A 105 23.09 25.87 0.55
CA ARG A 105 22.80 27.30 0.43
C ARG A 105 21.52 27.72 1.16
N MET A 106 20.46 26.92 1.09
CA MET A 106 19.16 27.27 1.68
C MET A 106 19.08 27.01 3.18
N CYS A 107 19.68 25.91 3.65
CA CYS A 107 19.48 25.40 5.00
C CYS A 107 20.77 25.40 5.84
N GLY A 108 21.87 25.92 5.29
CA GLY A 108 23.17 26.07 5.95
C GLY A 108 23.99 24.79 6.03
N ALA A 109 25.11 24.89 6.75
CA ALA A 109 26.01 23.76 6.99
C ALA A 109 25.30 22.60 7.72
N GLY A 110 25.63 21.36 7.35
CA GLY A 110 25.02 20.14 7.90
C GLY A 110 23.58 19.88 7.45
N ALA A 111 23.03 20.65 6.50
CA ALA A 111 21.67 20.42 5.99
C ALA A 111 21.50 19.04 5.35
N VAL A 112 22.52 18.58 4.62
CA VAL A 112 22.53 17.26 3.99
C VAL A 112 22.55 16.15 5.03
N ASP A 113 23.35 16.28 6.09
CA ASP A 113 23.39 15.31 7.18
C ASP A 113 22.05 15.23 7.91
N ARG A 114 21.46 16.38 8.28
CA ARG A 114 20.13 16.41 8.92
C ARG A 114 19.05 15.81 8.04
N TRP A 115 19.06 16.10 6.74
CA TRP A 115 18.13 15.47 5.80
C TRP A 115 18.36 13.97 5.70
N ALA A 116 19.62 13.50 5.64
CA ALA A 116 19.92 12.08 5.58
C ALA A 116 19.44 11.35 6.84
N GLU A 117 19.65 11.91 8.03
CA GLU A 117 19.11 11.34 9.26
C GLU A 117 17.58 11.32 9.23
N GLN A 118 16.93 12.39 8.76
CA GLN A 118 15.47 12.42 8.58
C GLN A 118 14.96 11.37 7.59
N GLN A 119 15.70 11.05 6.53
CA GLN A 119 15.31 9.99 5.59
C GLN A 119 15.39 8.60 6.23
N LYS A 120 16.37 8.37 7.11
CA LYS A 120 16.55 7.10 7.82
C LYS A 120 15.53 6.90 8.94
N SER A 121 15.06 7.99 9.56
CA SER A 121 14.05 7.95 10.61
C SER A 121 12.60 7.95 10.11
N LYS A 122 12.36 7.97 8.79
CA LYS A 122 11.00 7.94 8.25
C LYS A 122 10.24 6.71 8.72
N ALA A 123 8.96 6.91 9.01
CA ALA A 123 8.07 5.81 9.31
C ALA A 123 7.92 4.90 8.09
N LEU A 124 7.92 3.60 8.34
CA LEU A 124 7.60 2.57 7.37
C LEU A 124 6.10 2.32 7.40
N HIS A 125 5.48 2.28 6.22
CA HIS A 125 4.04 2.07 6.09
C HIS A 125 3.74 0.64 5.69
N VAL A 126 2.92 -0.04 6.49
CA VAL A 126 2.40 -1.38 6.18
C VAL A 126 0.89 -1.38 6.33
N GLY A 127 0.20 -2.26 5.63
CA GLY A 127 -1.27 -2.30 5.67
C GLY A 127 -1.84 -3.67 5.40
N THR A 128 -3.05 -3.67 4.87
CA THR A 128 -3.69 -4.87 4.34
C THR A 128 -2.99 -5.38 3.08
N TYR A 129 -3.29 -6.63 2.71
CA TYR A 129 -2.76 -7.18 1.47
C TYR A 129 -3.24 -6.32 0.30
N GLU A 130 -4.52 -5.97 0.32
CA GLU A 130 -5.21 -5.09 -0.62
C GLU A 130 -4.55 -3.71 -0.67
N ALA A 131 -4.32 -3.08 0.48
CA ALA A 131 -3.64 -1.78 0.55
C ALA A 131 -2.25 -1.82 -0.10
N ALA A 132 -1.49 -2.88 0.14
CA ALA A 132 -0.16 -3.04 -0.42
C ALA A 132 -0.22 -3.21 -1.96
N ILE A 133 -1.13 -4.06 -2.46
CA ILE A 133 -1.30 -4.27 -3.90
C ILE A 133 -1.85 -3.02 -4.61
N GLU A 134 -2.85 -2.34 -4.03
CA GLU A 134 -3.40 -1.11 -4.61
C GLU A 134 -2.37 0.02 -4.64
N ASN A 135 -1.54 0.16 -3.59
CA ASN A 135 -0.42 1.10 -3.58
C ASN A 135 0.57 0.81 -4.71
N MET A 136 0.92 -0.46 -4.91
CA MET A 136 1.81 -0.88 -5.98
C MET A 136 1.22 -0.54 -7.35
N LEU A 137 -0.03 -0.91 -7.61
CA LEU A 137 -0.69 -0.66 -8.90
C LEU A 137 -0.77 0.85 -9.18
N ARG A 138 -1.11 1.66 -8.17
CA ARG A 138 -1.10 3.13 -8.27
C ARG A 138 0.30 3.66 -8.59
N ARG A 139 1.35 3.19 -7.91
CA ARG A 139 2.74 3.62 -8.18
C ARG A 139 3.20 3.22 -9.58
N MET A 140 2.88 2.01 -10.03
CA MET A 140 3.17 1.58 -11.39
C MET A 140 2.49 2.47 -12.46
N ASP A 141 1.29 2.99 -12.17
CA ASP A 141 0.55 3.85 -13.10
C ASP A 141 1.02 5.32 -13.04
N ASP A 142 1.07 5.90 -11.83
CA ASP A 142 1.29 7.34 -11.59
C ASP A 142 2.76 7.74 -11.43
N GLN A 143 3.62 6.81 -10.99
CA GLN A 143 4.99 7.08 -10.54
C GLN A 143 5.95 6.02 -11.08
N PRO A 144 6.15 5.92 -12.42
CA PRO A 144 7.03 4.90 -12.99
C PRO A 144 8.46 5.06 -12.45
N GLU A 145 8.86 4.16 -11.56
CA GLU A 145 10.22 4.05 -11.01
C GLU A 145 11.16 3.31 -11.99
N GLY A 146 11.03 3.60 -13.28
CA GLY A 146 11.73 2.87 -14.35
C GLY A 146 11.32 1.40 -14.44
N ASP A 147 12.25 0.54 -14.87
CA ASP A 147 12.05 -0.91 -15.02
C ASP A 147 12.32 -1.72 -13.74
N ALA A 148 12.37 -1.05 -12.57
CA ALA A 148 12.63 -1.72 -11.31
C ALA A 148 11.50 -2.70 -10.96
N PRO A 149 11.80 -3.98 -10.66
CA PRO A 149 10.78 -4.91 -10.22
C PRO A 149 10.23 -4.47 -8.86
N PHE A 150 8.95 -4.74 -8.64
CA PHE A 150 8.37 -4.61 -7.31
C PHE A 150 8.57 -5.91 -6.52
N TYR A 151 8.48 -5.79 -5.20
CA TYR A 151 8.53 -6.87 -4.24
C TYR A 151 7.35 -6.71 -3.29
N LEU A 152 6.67 -7.82 -2.99
CA LEU A 152 5.66 -7.90 -1.93
C LEU A 152 6.30 -8.51 -0.70
N TYR A 153 6.19 -7.78 0.41
CA TYR A 153 6.66 -8.18 1.72
C TYR A 153 5.50 -8.49 2.64
N ARG A 154 5.56 -9.65 3.27
CA ARG A 154 4.76 -9.98 4.45
C ARG A 154 5.59 -9.73 5.69
N VAL A 155 5.06 -8.91 6.58
CA VAL A 155 5.76 -8.29 7.70
C VAL A 155 5.18 -8.83 9.00
N VAL A 156 6.09 -9.15 9.91
CA VAL A 156 5.81 -9.61 11.26
C VAL A 156 6.40 -8.59 12.23
N LEU A 157 5.58 -8.13 13.17
CA LEU A 157 6.00 -7.19 14.20
C LEU A 157 6.56 -7.93 15.41
N ASP A 158 7.51 -7.29 16.08
CA ASP A 158 8.03 -7.70 17.38
C ASP A 158 6.90 -7.62 18.43
N ASP A 159 6.83 -8.59 19.35
CA ASP A 159 5.74 -8.68 20.32
C ASP A 159 5.94 -7.80 21.56
N ALA A 160 7.12 -7.21 21.72
CA ALA A 160 7.49 -6.35 22.84
C ALA A 160 7.32 -4.84 22.55
N VAL A 161 6.99 -4.47 21.31
CA VAL A 161 6.91 -3.05 20.90
C VAL A 161 5.65 -2.38 21.41
N GLY A 162 5.78 -1.11 21.79
CA GLY A 162 4.64 -0.29 22.19
C GLY A 162 3.78 0.12 20.99
N ILE A 163 2.46 0.06 21.15
CA ILE A 163 1.47 0.56 20.17
C ILE A 163 0.84 1.83 20.70
N GLU A 164 0.84 2.89 19.88
CA GLU A 164 0.14 4.13 20.20
C GLU A 164 -1.36 3.85 20.46
N PRO A 165 -1.91 4.33 21.60
CA PRO A 165 -3.29 4.06 21.95
C PRO A 165 -4.31 4.63 20.96
N GLY A 166 -5.23 3.77 20.54
CA GLY A 166 -6.36 4.12 19.69
C GLY A 166 -6.13 3.89 18.20
N VAL A 167 -7.14 4.28 17.43
CA VAL A 167 -7.14 4.26 15.97
C VAL A 167 -7.29 5.70 15.51
N HIS A 168 -6.34 6.15 14.70
CA HIS A 168 -6.27 7.54 14.28
C HIS A 168 -6.76 7.71 12.84
N ARG A 169 -7.05 8.95 12.46
CA ARG A 169 -7.22 9.28 11.04
C ARG A 169 -5.86 9.23 10.35
N GLU A 170 -5.87 8.92 9.05
CA GLU A 170 -4.70 9.13 8.21
C GLU A 170 -4.29 10.61 8.28
N PRO A 171 -3.09 10.93 8.76
CA PRO A 171 -2.61 12.30 8.80
C PRO A 171 -2.44 12.86 7.39
N THR A 172 -3.13 13.97 7.14
CA THR A 172 -3.30 14.63 5.83
C THR A 172 -2.01 15.12 5.15
N ASN A 173 -0.86 15.05 5.83
CA ASN A 173 0.44 15.50 5.30
C ASN A 173 1.41 14.34 5.00
N TRP A 174 0.97 13.08 5.05
CA TRP A 174 1.84 11.92 4.86
C TRP A 174 1.99 11.52 3.40
N VAL A 175 2.73 12.32 2.63
CA VAL A 175 3.25 11.92 1.32
C VAL A 175 4.55 11.11 1.51
N GLY A 176 4.49 10.01 2.29
CA GLY A 176 5.63 9.11 2.52
C GLY A 176 6.78 9.64 3.41
N ASP A 177 6.62 10.83 3.98
CA ASP A 177 7.68 11.55 4.70
C ASP A 177 7.38 11.74 6.21
N ALA A 178 6.57 10.84 6.76
CA ALA A 178 6.13 10.86 8.15
C ALA A 178 7.33 10.64 9.11
N GLN A 179 7.52 11.55 10.05
CA GLN A 179 8.52 11.44 11.11
C GLN A 179 7.85 10.88 12.37
N PRO A 180 8.18 9.65 12.81
CA PRO A 180 7.63 8.98 13.99
C PRO A 180 7.43 9.89 15.19
N GLU A 181 8.40 10.75 15.48
CA GLU A 181 8.44 11.61 16.67
C GLU A 181 7.32 12.66 16.70
N LYS A 182 6.63 12.89 15.57
CA LYS A 182 5.51 13.82 15.49
C LYS A 182 4.17 13.23 15.96
N PHE A 183 4.08 11.91 16.08
CA PHE A 183 2.81 11.22 16.32
C PHE A 183 2.91 9.98 17.22
N LEU A 184 4.11 9.45 17.46
CA LEU A 184 4.35 8.38 18.42
C LEU A 184 4.78 8.97 19.78
N ASN A 185 4.13 8.54 20.85
CA ASN A 185 4.59 8.80 22.20
C ASN A 185 5.90 8.02 22.49
N PRO A 186 6.79 8.53 23.36
CA PRO A 186 8.00 7.80 23.76
C PRO A 186 7.71 6.37 24.22
N GLY A 187 8.44 5.40 23.67
CA GLY A 187 8.25 3.97 23.95
C GLY A 187 7.25 3.27 23.02
N HIS A 188 6.63 3.98 22.07
CA HIS A 188 5.79 3.39 21.03
C HIS A 188 6.49 3.41 19.67
N SER A 189 6.30 2.34 18.92
CA SER A 189 6.93 2.09 17.63
C SER A 189 5.89 1.84 16.53
N VAL A 190 4.61 1.74 16.91
CA VAL A 190 3.48 1.40 16.03
C VAL A 190 2.37 2.43 16.16
N TYR A 191 1.97 3.03 15.05
CA TYR A 191 0.84 3.96 14.97
C TYR A 191 -0.23 3.43 14.02
N ARG A 192 -1.45 3.20 14.52
CA ARG A 192 -2.58 2.70 13.72
C ARG A 192 -3.40 3.82 13.15
N TYR A 193 -3.72 3.74 11.87
CA TYR A 193 -4.60 4.70 11.23
C TYR A 193 -5.58 4.06 10.26
N ILE A 194 -6.70 4.73 10.06
CA ILE A 194 -7.69 4.39 9.04
C ILE A 194 -7.09 4.78 7.69
N ASN A 195 -6.91 3.82 6.79
CA ASN A 195 -6.47 4.08 5.43
C ASN A 195 -7.56 4.84 4.66
N GLU A 196 -7.22 5.97 4.03
CA GLU A 196 -8.14 6.81 3.24
C GLU A 196 -7.88 6.71 1.72
N HIS A 197 -6.92 5.89 1.26
CA HIS A 197 -6.42 5.96 -0.12
C HIS A 197 -6.34 4.62 -0.88
N GLU A 198 -5.69 3.61 -0.31
CA GLU A 198 -5.44 2.34 -1.01
C GLU A 198 -6.42 1.24 -0.65
N ASP A 199 -6.85 1.18 0.61
CA ASP A 199 -7.86 0.24 1.07
C ASP A 199 -8.75 0.93 2.10
N GLU A 200 -9.66 1.77 1.62
CA GLU A 200 -10.40 2.72 2.45
C GLU A 200 -11.12 2.05 3.61
N GLY A 201 -11.00 2.66 4.79
CA GLY A 201 -11.62 2.13 6.00
C GLY A 201 -10.92 0.89 6.57
N SER A 202 -9.84 0.38 5.95
CA SER A 202 -8.99 -0.61 6.62
C SER A 202 -8.06 0.05 7.63
N ILE A 203 -7.49 -0.74 8.54
CA ILE A 203 -6.41 -0.29 9.41
C ILE A 203 -5.06 -0.54 8.74
N SER A 204 -4.26 0.52 8.63
CA SER A 204 -2.84 0.51 8.26
C SER A 204 -1.97 0.97 9.44
N LEU A 205 -0.67 0.69 9.36
CA LEU A 205 0.32 1.06 10.37
C LEU A 205 1.41 1.96 9.79
N ALA A 206 1.80 2.97 10.57
CA ALA A 206 3.07 3.66 10.44
C ALA A 206 4.00 3.16 11.55
N LEU A 207 5.19 2.70 11.17
CA LEU A 207 6.11 1.96 12.03
C LEU A 207 7.48 2.62 12.07
N THR A 208 8.16 2.54 13.20
CA THR A 208 9.63 2.64 13.20
C THR A 208 10.24 1.33 12.71
N ALA A 209 11.45 1.35 12.14
CA ALA A 209 12.07 0.16 11.55
C ALA A 209 12.33 -0.96 12.58
N ASP A 210 12.60 -0.60 13.83
CA ASP A 210 12.77 -1.51 14.97
C ASP A 210 11.47 -2.17 15.42
N ALA A 211 10.30 -1.75 14.92
CA ALA A 211 9.04 -2.42 15.18
C ALA A 211 8.91 -3.79 14.48
N ILE A 212 9.73 -4.02 13.46
CA ILE A 212 9.64 -5.18 12.57
C ILE A 212 10.57 -6.27 13.10
N GLU A 213 9.98 -7.43 13.43
CA GLU A 213 10.73 -8.64 13.79
C GLU A 213 11.31 -9.29 12.53
N SER A 214 10.45 -9.51 11.53
CA SER A 214 10.87 -10.20 10.31
C SER A 214 10.00 -9.91 9.10
N VAL A 215 10.56 -10.18 7.93
CA VAL A 215 9.89 -10.05 6.63
C VAL A 215 10.11 -11.29 5.76
N SER A 216 9.07 -11.73 5.06
CA SER A 216 9.17 -12.66 3.92
C SER A 216 8.83 -11.88 2.65
N GLY A 217 9.64 -12.02 1.60
CA GLY A 217 9.50 -11.21 0.39
C GLY A 217 9.50 -12.05 -0.89
N ILE A 218 8.60 -11.74 -1.82
CA ILE A 218 8.62 -12.29 -3.18
C ILE A 218 8.72 -11.17 -4.21
N GLN A 219 9.35 -11.44 -5.35
CA GLN A 219 9.39 -10.50 -6.47
C GLN A 219 8.06 -10.55 -7.26
N ILE A 220 7.61 -9.40 -7.72
CA ILE A 220 6.45 -9.19 -8.58
C ILE A 220 6.93 -8.72 -9.98
N PRO A 221 6.35 -9.24 -11.09
CA PRO A 221 5.29 -10.25 -11.15
C PRO A 221 5.75 -11.62 -10.67
N VAL A 222 4.82 -12.35 -10.05
CA VAL A 222 5.05 -13.76 -9.70
C VAL A 222 5.17 -14.56 -10.98
N ALA A 223 6.28 -15.29 -11.14
CA ALA A 223 6.48 -16.15 -12.29
C ALA A 223 5.42 -17.25 -12.31
N THR A 224 4.46 -17.17 -13.23
CA THR A 224 3.49 -18.24 -13.45
C THR A 224 4.20 -19.44 -14.06
N LYS A 225 3.89 -20.66 -13.58
CA LYS A 225 4.42 -21.89 -14.16
C LYS A 225 3.79 -22.13 -15.54
N THR A 226 4.27 -21.45 -16.57
CA THR A 226 3.89 -21.74 -17.96
C THR A 226 5.02 -22.53 -18.64
N PRO A 227 4.72 -23.67 -19.33
CA PRO A 227 5.76 -24.49 -19.94
C PRO A 227 6.45 -23.79 -21.11
N ALA A 228 7.73 -24.14 -21.32
CA ALA A 228 8.65 -23.78 -22.40
C ALA A 228 8.07 -22.95 -23.57
N ARG A 229 8.68 -21.77 -23.77
CA ARG A 229 8.62 -20.86 -24.95
C ARG A 229 8.02 -21.52 -26.21
N LYS A 230 6.69 -21.50 -26.34
CA LYS A 230 6.05 -21.42 -27.66
C LYS A 230 6.10 -19.96 -28.09
N LYS A 231 6.31 -19.69 -29.39
CA LYS A 231 6.34 -18.32 -29.96
C LYS A 231 5.18 -17.51 -29.37
N GLN A 232 5.46 -16.64 -28.41
CA GLN A 232 4.45 -15.86 -27.71
C GLN A 232 3.91 -14.84 -28.73
N ARG A 233 2.61 -14.92 -29.01
CA ARG A 233 1.92 -13.87 -29.75
C ARG A 233 1.93 -12.64 -28.86
N LEU A 234 2.33 -11.52 -29.45
CA LEU A 234 2.23 -10.20 -28.83
C LEU A 234 0.76 -9.95 -28.48
N ALA A 235 0.46 -9.75 -27.20
CA ALA A 235 -0.88 -9.30 -26.80
C ALA A 235 -1.09 -7.90 -27.41
N THR A 236 -2.32 -7.60 -27.81
CA THR A 236 -2.75 -6.24 -28.13
C THR A 236 -3.32 -5.57 -26.89
N TRP A 237 -3.47 -4.25 -26.90
CA TRP A 237 -4.13 -3.55 -25.80
C TRP A 237 -5.59 -3.98 -25.60
N GLN A 238 -6.27 -4.38 -26.69
CA GLN A 238 -7.60 -4.96 -26.61
C GLN A 238 -7.60 -6.33 -25.90
N ASP A 239 -6.57 -7.15 -26.13
CA ASP A 239 -6.42 -8.45 -25.44
C ASP A 239 -6.25 -8.24 -23.92
N VAL A 240 -5.55 -7.18 -23.49
CA VAL A 240 -5.37 -6.83 -22.08
C VAL A 240 -6.68 -6.35 -21.45
N GLN A 241 -7.36 -5.40 -22.10
CA GLN A 241 -8.64 -4.89 -21.61
C GLN A 241 -9.68 -6.01 -21.51
N LEU A 242 -9.72 -6.89 -22.49
CA LEU A 242 -10.61 -8.05 -22.47
C LEU A 242 -10.26 -8.98 -21.30
N LYS A 243 -8.98 -9.29 -21.10
CA LYS A 243 -8.55 -10.16 -20.00
C LYS A 243 -8.82 -9.56 -18.63
N VAL A 244 -8.57 -8.27 -18.41
CA VAL A 244 -8.90 -7.58 -17.15
C VAL A 244 -10.42 -7.56 -16.93
N LYS A 245 -11.22 -7.42 -18.00
CA LYS A 245 -12.68 -7.48 -17.93
C LYS A 245 -13.21 -8.89 -17.63
N GLU A 246 -12.60 -9.92 -18.20
CA GLU A 246 -12.94 -11.32 -17.97
C GLU A 246 -12.42 -11.83 -16.63
N ALA A 247 -11.39 -11.18 -16.09
CA ALA A 247 -10.89 -11.45 -14.76
C ALA A 247 -11.97 -11.05 -13.72
N SER A 248 -12.20 -11.93 -12.74
CA SER A 248 -12.88 -11.62 -11.48
C SER A 248 -12.06 -10.65 -10.61
N VAL A 249 -11.75 -9.48 -11.17
CA VAL A 249 -11.13 -8.34 -10.49
C VAL A 249 -12.24 -7.31 -10.25
N PRO A 250 -12.35 -6.74 -9.03
CA PRO A 250 -13.34 -5.71 -8.73
C PRO A 250 -13.21 -4.50 -9.64
N ASP A 251 -14.34 -3.90 -10.05
CA ASP A 251 -14.38 -2.82 -11.04
C ASP A 251 -13.45 -1.65 -10.68
N ARG A 252 -13.37 -1.31 -9.40
CA ARG A 252 -12.48 -0.27 -8.87
C ARG A 252 -11.00 -0.51 -9.13
N VAL A 253 -10.54 -1.77 -9.08
CA VAL A 253 -9.13 -2.13 -9.25
C VAL A 253 -8.75 -2.23 -10.74
N ARG A 254 -9.72 -2.50 -11.62
CA ARG A 254 -9.49 -2.71 -13.07
C ARG A 254 -8.76 -1.55 -13.75
N PRO A 255 -9.11 -0.26 -13.54
CA PRO A 255 -8.38 0.86 -14.14
C PRO A 255 -6.90 0.89 -13.73
N ARG A 256 -6.60 0.74 -12.44
CA ARG A 256 -5.23 0.74 -11.91
C ARG A 256 -4.41 -0.45 -12.42
N LEU A 257 -5.02 -1.64 -12.48
CA LEU A 257 -4.39 -2.83 -13.05
C LEU A 257 -4.05 -2.66 -14.54
N ALA A 258 -4.98 -2.10 -15.30
CA ALA A 258 -4.78 -1.79 -16.71
C ALA A 258 -3.70 -0.71 -16.90
N GLY A 259 -3.73 0.36 -16.12
CA GLY A 259 -2.74 1.44 -16.12
C GLY A 259 -1.32 0.93 -15.83
N ALA A 260 -1.15 0.21 -14.71
CA ALA A 260 0.10 -0.43 -14.32
C ALA A 260 0.69 -1.30 -15.45
N PHE A 261 -0.13 -2.15 -16.08
CA PHE A 261 0.33 -2.96 -17.20
C PHE A 261 0.78 -2.13 -18.40
N ARG A 262 0.06 -1.04 -18.73
CA ARG A 262 0.42 -0.13 -19.82
C ARG A 262 1.79 0.49 -19.59
N THR A 263 2.05 0.99 -18.39
CA THR A 263 3.30 1.68 -18.05
C THR A 263 4.49 0.73 -18.15
N VAL A 264 4.40 -0.46 -17.57
CA VAL A 264 5.47 -1.48 -17.66
C VAL A 264 5.68 -1.97 -19.10
N SER A 265 4.64 -1.93 -19.93
CA SER A 265 4.74 -2.33 -21.34
C SER A 265 5.29 -1.23 -22.26
N ALA A 266 5.26 0.04 -21.83
CA ALA A 266 5.74 1.18 -22.62
C ALA A 266 7.26 1.42 -22.46
N SER A 267 7.86 0.99 -21.34
CA SER A 267 9.30 1.12 -21.08
C SER A 267 10.15 0.04 -21.77
N ASN A 268 9.54 -1.09 -22.16
CA ASN A 268 10.22 -2.14 -22.92
C ASN A 268 10.04 -1.95 -24.44
N THR A 269 11.15 -1.79 -25.16
CA THR A 269 11.17 -1.80 -26.64
C THR A 269 10.71 -3.14 -27.23
N ASP A 270 10.65 -4.19 -26.41
CA ASP A 270 10.07 -5.49 -26.74
C ASP A 270 8.86 -5.78 -25.82
N HIS A 271 7.68 -5.32 -26.26
CA HIS A 271 6.44 -6.09 -26.25
C HIS A 271 5.66 -6.34 -24.94
N LEU A 272 4.33 -6.13 -25.03
CA LEU A 272 3.28 -6.46 -24.04
C LEU A 272 3.40 -7.93 -23.58
N ASN A 273 4.13 -8.19 -22.48
CA ASN A 273 4.37 -9.55 -21.96
C ASN A 273 3.12 -10.08 -21.23
N PRO A 274 2.40 -11.07 -21.75
CA PRO A 274 1.19 -11.59 -21.13
C PRO A 274 1.45 -12.23 -19.75
N ASP A 275 2.65 -12.75 -19.51
CA ASP A 275 3.02 -13.41 -18.26
C ASP A 275 3.09 -12.40 -17.09
N LEU A 276 3.47 -11.14 -17.37
CA LEU A 276 3.43 -10.04 -16.40
C LEU A 276 1.97 -9.72 -16.02
N LEU A 277 1.07 -9.65 -17.00
CA LEU A 277 -0.35 -9.44 -16.73
C LEU A 277 -0.95 -10.58 -15.92
N ASP A 278 -0.59 -11.83 -16.25
CA ASP A 278 -1.00 -13.01 -15.48
C ASP A 278 -0.54 -12.93 -14.03
N GLY A 279 0.74 -12.59 -13.80
CA GLY A 279 1.26 -12.42 -12.45
C GLY A 279 0.55 -11.31 -11.67
N LEU A 280 0.22 -10.18 -12.32
CA LEU A 280 -0.52 -9.08 -11.67
C LEU A 280 -1.99 -9.44 -11.38
N VAL A 281 -2.65 -10.18 -12.27
CA VAL A 281 -4.01 -10.68 -12.05
C VAL A 281 -4.03 -11.72 -10.92
N ASP A 282 -3.02 -12.59 -10.84
CA ASP A 282 -2.91 -13.63 -9.79
C ASP A 282 -2.83 -13.04 -8.39
N LEU A 283 -2.20 -11.87 -8.24
CA LEU A 283 -2.17 -11.13 -6.97
C LEU A 283 -3.56 -10.81 -6.43
N ILE A 284 -4.54 -10.61 -7.31
CA ILE A 284 -5.90 -10.22 -6.93
C ILE A 284 -6.81 -11.44 -6.87
N GLN A 285 -6.71 -12.35 -7.84
CA GLN A 285 -7.65 -13.48 -7.99
C GLN A 285 -7.30 -14.70 -7.14
N ASN A 286 -6.01 -14.94 -6.90
CA ASN A 286 -5.54 -16.12 -6.19
C ASN A 286 -4.61 -15.75 -5.04
N PRO A 287 -5.03 -14.91 -4.09
CA PRO A 287 -4.17 -14.48 -2.98
C PRO A 287 -3.63 -15.67 -2.19
N SER A 288 -4.39 -16.76 -2.02
CA SER A 288 -3.92 -17.98 -1.35
C SER A 288 -2.68 -18.60 -2.00
N HIS A 289 -2.53 -18.51 -3.33
CA HIS A 289 -1.32 -18.97 -4.03
C HIS A 289 -0.12 -18.08 -3.67
N ILE A 290 -0.34 -16.76 -3.62
CA ILE A 290 0.68 -15.77 -3.27
C ILE A 290 1.13 -15.94 -1.81
N LEU A 291 0.18 -16.15 -0.89
CA LEU A 291 0.47 -16.43 0.52
C LEU A 291 1.29 -17.72 0.67
N ALA A 292 0.99 -18.78 -0.09
CA ALA A 292 1.79 -20.01 -0.07
C ALA A 292 3.22 -19.79 -0.60
N LEU A 293 3.42 -18.90 -1.56
CA LEU A 293 4.76 -18.51 -2.02
C LEU A 293 5.51 -17.73 -0.94
N LEU A 294 4.85 -16.81 -0.25
CA LEU A 294 5.42 -16.09 0.90
C LEU A 294 5.77 -17.05 2.06
N ASP A 295 4.95 -18.07 2.32
CA ASP A 295 5.26 -19.13 3.31
C ASP A 295 6.48 -19.96 2.92
N SER A 296 6.72 -20.15 1.62
CA SER A 296 7.88 -20.88 1.11
C SER A 296 9.18 -20.09 1.23
N VAL A 297 9.10 -18.76 1.29
CA VAL A 297 10.24 -17.87 1.53
C VAL A 297 10.40 -17.68 3.03
N GLY A 298 11.40 -18.34 3.61
CA GLY A 298 11.70 -18.23 5.04
C GLY A 298 11.87 -16.77 5.49
N PRO A 299 11.40 -16.42 6.70
CA PRO A 299 11.44 -15.03 7.18
C PRO A 299 12.87 -14.56 7.42
N ARG A 300 13.19 -13.37 6.92
CA ARG A 300 14.42 -12.65 7.21
C ARG A 300 14.22 -11.76 8.42
N GLN A 301 15.09 -11.88 9.42
CA GLN A 301 15.09 -11.01 10.59
C GLN A 301 15.52 -9.58 10.21
N VAL A 302 14.80 -8.60 10.77
CA VAL A 302 15.07 -7.16 10.60
C VAL A 302 15.81 -6.60 11.81
#